data_AF-A0AAN6M8Z8-F1
#
_entry.id   AF-A0AAN6M8Z8-F1
#
_cell.length_a   1.000
_cell.length_b   1.000
_cell.length_c   1.000
_cell.angle_alpha   90.00
_cell.angle_beta   90.00
_cell.angle_gamma   90.00
#
_symmetry.space_group_name_H-M   'P 1'
#
loop_
_entity.id
_entity.type
_entity.pdbx_description
1 polymer ?
#
loop_
_entity_poly.entity_id
_entity_poly.type
_entity_poly.pdbx_seq_one_letter_code
_entity_poly.pdbx_strand_id
1 'polypeptide(L)'
;MSNDFNTTDFVAQMRGFQASDEARQRLFADMLERYTALLEEHENLKNDYSSERDVRRSYQRMVDFAQQEVAETRRELGDNSFVLALIDGDGVIFQDALLKAAASEGGSEAASRLHHAIREHITSLYDNSGNWPIMVQIYLSLDKLAQKLASVDLIDRPTDLRTFAQGFSLNQSLFTIVDVGHGKERADHKIKESTPAWKGFQELPNFRRVKFDHVFRSTELPEYNYRPSYAPVQPPVQSSPIAPQHQPLKRSIPNPSPHPDSPTHPPASPPSPTASKPPVPAAPPPSPPPQQPFPPSPPRPPPPSPPTPPGPPSAKTGSPPAKAYR
;
A
#
# COMPACT_ATOMS: atom_id res chain seq x y z
N MET A 1 91.58 81.23 16.65
CA MET A 1 90.32 80.78 16.05
C MET A 1 90.07 79.37 16.55
N SER A 2 88.92 79.11 17.15
CA SER A 2 88.57 77.79 17.69
C SER A 2 88.28 76.80 16.56
N ASN A 3 88.51 75.51 16.80
CA ASN A 3 88.01 74.44 15.95
C ASN A 3 87.63 73.23 16.81
N ASP A 4 86.73 73.46 17.76
CA ASP A 4 86.12 72.43 18.60
C ASP A 4 85.16 71.59 17.74
N PHE A 5 85.74 70.72 16.92
CA PHE A 5 85.00 69.84 16.03
C PHE A 5 84.21 68.84 16.87
N ASN A 6 82.92 69.11 17.06
CA ASN A 6 82.05 68.39 17.99
C ASN A 6 81.63 67.01 17.42
N THR A 7 82.60 66.10 17.34
CA THR A 7 82.46 64.72 16.88
C THR A 7 81.31 64.00 17.59
N THR A 8 81.06 64.33 18.86
CA THR A 8 79.99 63.77 19.70
C THR A 8 78.59 64.04 19.11
N ASP A 9 78.34 65.27 18.64
CA ASP A 9 77.07 65.68 18.04
C ASP A 9 76.89 65.07 16.64
N PHE A 10 77.94 65.07 15.81
CA PHE A 10 77.90 64.37 14.51
C PHE A 10 77.62 62.86 14.66
N VAL A 11 78.24 62.20 15.65
CA VAL A 11 77.99 60.78 15.97
C VAL A 11 76.56 60.57 16.51
N ALA A 12 75.99 61.52 17.26
CA ALA A 12 74.61 61.46 17.71
C ALA A 12 73.62 61.59 16.53
N GLN A 13 73.85 62.54 15.62
CA GLN A 13 73.04 62.72 14.41
C GLN A 13 73.12 61.48 13.49
N MET A 14 74.31 60.93 13.27
CA MET A 14 74.51 59.69 12.51
C MET A 14 73.73 58.50 13.10
N ARG A 15 73.72 58.32 14.42
CA ARG A 15 72.89 57.32 15.10
C ARG A 15 71.39 57.57 14.90
N GLY A 16 70.97 58.83 14.90
CA GLY A 16 69.59 59.23 14.61
C GLY A 16 69.14 58.83 13.20
N PHE A 17 69.99 59.07 12.19
CA PHE A 17 69.72 58.61 10.82
C PHE A 17 69.68 57.08 10.72
N GLN A 18 70.66 56.38 11.32
CA GLN A 18 70.69 54.91 11.35
C GLN A 18 69.43 54.31 11.99
N ALA A 19 68.97 54.86 13.13
CA ALA A 19 67.73 54.44 13.78
C ALA A 19 66.49 54.76 12.93
N SER A 20 66.48 55.88 12.21
CA SER A 20 65.39 56.21 11.28
C SER A 20 65.35 55.27 10.09
N ASP A 21 66.49 54.87 9.52
CA ASP A 21 66.56 53.90 8.42
C ASP A 21 66.22 52.49 8.88
N GLU A 22 66.65 52.06 10.07
CA GLU A 22 66.26 50.76 10.62
C GLU A 22 64.74 50.69 10.89
N ALA A 23 64.14 51.76 11.45
CA ALA A 23 62.69 51.85 11.61
C ALA A 23 61.95 51.83 10.26
N ARG A 24 62.48 52.53 9.25
CA ARG A 24 61.97 52.54 7.87
C ARG A 24 62.02 51.14 7.25
N GLN A 25 63.13 50.42 7.40
CA GLN A 25 63.32 49.07 6.88
C GLN A 25 62.38 48.07 7.57
N ARG A 26 62.23 48.14 8.90
CA ARG A 26 61.26 47.31 9.64
C ARG A 26 59.82 47.54 9.14
N LEU A 27 59.41 48.79 8.93
CA LEU A 27 58.08 49.11 8.41
C LEU A 27 57.88 48.59 6.97
N PHE A 28 58.89 48.68 6.11
CA PHE A 28 58.82 48.08 4.77
C PHE A 28 58.74 46.55 4.80
N ALA A 29 59.47 45.88 5.70
CA ALA A 29 59.38 44.43 5.87
C ALA A 29 57.97 44.00 6.33
N ASP A 30 57.43 44.65 7.36
CA ASP A 30 56.07 44.42 7.89
C ASP A 30 54.97 44.69 6.83
N MET A 31 55.11 45.76 6.04
CA MET A 31 54.19 46.01 4.92
C MET A 31 54.28 44.96 3.81
N LEU A 32 55.49 44.48 3.47
CA LEU A 32 55.69 43.44 2.46
C LEU A 32 55.12 42.10 2.93
N GLU A 33 55.40 41.69 4.18
CA GLU A 33 54.91 40.45 4.79
C GLU A 33 53.37 40.40 4.79
N ARG A 34 52.72 41.48 5.24
CA ARG A 34 51.25 41.61 5.20
C ARG A 34 50.70 41.61 3.78
N TYR A 35 51.39 42.23 2.83
CA TYR A 35 50.96 42.24 1.43
C TYR A 35 51.07 40.85 0.79
N THR A 36 52.12 40.08 1.08
CA THR A 36 52.21 38.67 0.65
C THR A 36 51.13 37.80 1.26
N ALA A 37 50.88 37.91 2.58
CA ALA A 37 49.82 37.15 3.24
C ALA A 37 48.43 37.49 2.68
N LEU A 38 48.15 38.75 2.38
CA LEU A 38 46.89 39.19 1.78
C LEU A 38 46.70 38.70 0.34
N LEU A 39 47.79 38.56 -0.44
CA LEU A 39 47.73 37.95 -1.78
C LEU A 39 47.44 36.44 -1.72
N GLU A 40 48.05 35.73 -0.75
CA GLU A 40 47.77 34.31 -0.52
C GLU A 40 46.32 34.09 -0.06
N GLU A 41 45.84 34.89 0.89
CA GLU A 41 44.43 34.86 1.34
C GLU A 41 43.46 35.14 0.19
N HIS A 42 43.75 36.15 -0.65
CA HIS A 42 42.93 36.48 -1.82
C HIS A 42 42.83 35.34 -2.83
N GLU A 43 43.96 34.71 -3.20
CA GLU A 43 43.94 33.60 -4.16
C GLU A 43 43.28 32.34 -3.57
N ASN A 44 43.45 32.07 -2.27
CA ASN A 44 42.73 31.00 -1.58
C ASN A 44 41.21 31.22 -1.62
N LEU A 45 40.73 32.40 -1.18
CA LEU A 45 39.31 32.75 -1.15
C LEU A 45 38.67 32.72 -2.55
N LYS A 46 39.43 33.13 -3.58
CA LYS A 46 39.04 33.08 -5.00
C LYS A 46 38.91 31.64 -5.51
N ASN A 47 39.81 30.74 -5.12
CA ASN A 47 39.74 29.32 -5.46
C ASN A 47 38.54 28.65 -4.77
N ASP A 48 38.35 28.89 -3.48
CA ASP A 48 37.21 28.40 -2.71
C ASP A 48 35.88 28.89 -3.29
N TYR A 49 35.78 30.17 -3.63
CA TYR A 49 34.58 30.73 -4.28
C TYR A 49 34.29 30.10 -5.65
N SER A 50 35.31 29.79 -6.45
CA SER A 50 35.10 29.08 -7.73
C SER A 50 34.64 27.64 -7.48
N SER A 51 35.24 26.95 -6.51
CA SER A 51 34.86 25.60 -6.10
C SER A 51 33.40 25.55 -5.65
N GLU A 52 33.01 26.38 -4.69
CA GLU A 52 31.64 26.46 -4.15
C GLU A 52 30.62 26.82 -5.23
N ARG A 53 30.95 27.74 -6.15
CA ARG A 53 30.08 28.09 -7.29
C ARG A 53 29.84 26.89 -8.20
N ASP A 54 30.85 26.08 -8.46
CA ASP A 54 30.76 24.94 -9.38
C ASP A 54 30.17 23.68 -8.70
N VAL A 55 30.37 23.52 -7.39
CA VAL A 55 29.60 22.60 -6.52
C VAL A 55 28.11 22.98 -6.49
N ARG A 56 27.78 24.27 -6.29
CA ARG A 56 26.38 24.73 -6.31
C ARG A 56 25.71 24.48 -7.66
N ARG A 57 26.42 24.65 -8.78
CA ARG A 57 25.93 24.33 -10.13
C ARG A 57 25.69 22.83 -10.33
N SER A 58 26.58 21.96 -9.86
CA SER A 58 26.39 20.52 -9.97
C SER A 58 25.26 20.04 -9.07
N TYR A 59 25.16 20.56 -7.84
CA TYR A 59 24.05 20.27 -6.93
C TYR A 59 22.70 20.70 -7.50
N GLN A 60 22.59 21.91 -8.08
CA GLN A 60 21.35 22.34 -8.73
C GLN A 60 20.94 21.36 -9.84
N ARG A 61 21.85 20.98 -10.75
CA ARG A 61 21.57 19.98 -11.80
C ARG A 61 21.11 18.62 -11.25
N MET A 62 21.69 18.16 -10.15
CA MET A 62 21.27 16.91 -9.49
C MET A 62 19.88 17.04 -8.86
N VAL A 63 19.53 18.21 -8.30
CA VAL A 63 18.18 18.50 -7.80
C VAL A 63 17.18 18.57 -8.94
N ASP A 64 17.50 19.27 -10.02
CA ASP A 64 16.64 19.41 -11.21
C ASP A 64 16.37 18.03 -11.84
N PHE A 65 17.41 17.19 -11.98
CA PHE A 65 17.30 15.82 -12.49
C PHE A 65 16.48 14.91 -11.57
N ALA A 66 16.73 14.91 -10.26
CA ALA A 66 15.96 14.11 -9.31
C ALA A 66 14.49 14.58 -9.23
N GLN A 67 14.20 15.88 -9.41
CA GLN A 67 12.84 16.39 -9.54
C GLN A 67 12.16 15.91 -10.84
N GLN A 68 12.90 15.82 -11.95
CA GLN A 68 12.41 15.23 -13.19
C GLN A 68 12.10 13.73 -13.02
N GLU A 69 13.01 12.92 -12.47
CA GLU A 69 12.78 11.49 -12.21
C GLU A 69 11.56 11.26 -11.29
N VAL A 70 11.39 12.08 -10.25
CA VAL A 70 10.21 12.02 -9.36
C VAL A 70 8.92 12.42 -10.10
N ALA A 71 8.97 13.41 -11.00
CA ALA A 71 7.82 13.82 -11.80
C ALA A 71 7.43 12.77 -12.84
N GLU A 72 8.41 12.15 -13.51
CA GLU A 72 8.22 11.07 -14.47
C GLU A 72 7.68 9.82 -13.76
N THR A 73 8.30 9.37 -12.66
CA THR A 73 7.81 8.24 -11.84
C THR A 73 6.38 8.48 -11.34
N ARG A 74 6.07 9.70 -10.87
CA ARG A 74 4.72 10.05 -10.41
C ARG A 74 3.70 10.04 -11.56
N ARG A 75 4.12 10.40 -12.77
CA ARG A 75 3.27 10.32 -13.97
C ARG A 75 3.04 8.86 -14.37
N GLU A 76 4.09 8.04 -14.46
CA GLU A 76 3.96 6.61 -14.79
C GLU A 76 3.04 5.88 -13.80
N LEU A 77 3.15 6.19 -12.50
CA LEU A 77 2.23 5.71 -11.48
C LEU A 77 0.80 6.20 -11.72
N GLY A 78 0.59 7.48 -12.08
CA GLY A 78 -0.73 8.04 -12.35
C GLY A 78 -1.41 7.44 -13.59
N ASP A 79 -0.65 7.25 -14.67
CA ASP A 79 -1.10 6.74 -15.97
C ASP A 79 -1.35 5.21 -15.93
N ASN A 80 -0.69 4.46 -15.03
CA ASN A 80 -0.85 2.99 -14.86
C ASN A 80 -1.62 2.57 -13.58
N SER A 81 -2.20 3.51 -12.83
CA SER A 81 -2.92 3.19 -11.59
C SER A 81 -4.30 2.54 -11.85
N PHE A 82 -4.66 1.60 -10.97
CA PHE A 82 -5.96 0.93 -10.95
C PHE A 82 -6.44 0.72 -9.51
N VAL A 83 -7.74 0.49 -9.34
CA VAL A 83 -8.38 0.22 -8.05
C VAL A 83 -8.72 -1.27 -7.98
N LEU A 84 -8.37 -1.92 -6.87
CA LEU A 84 -8.76 -3.30 -6.57
C LEU A 84 -9.56 -3.35 -5.27
N ALA A 85 -10.84 -3.70 -5.35
CA ALA A 85 -11.68 -3.99 -4.19
C ALA A 85 -11.81 -5.50 -4.00
N LEU A 86 -11.26 -6.01 -2.89
CA LEU A 86 -11.44 -7.38 -2.42
C LEU A 86 -12.50 -7.38 -1.32
N ILE A 87 -13.60 -8.10 -1.52
CA ILE A 87 -14.79 -8.05 -0.65
C ILE A 87 -15.11 -9.46 -0.15
N ASP A 88 -15.27 -9.61 1.18
CA ASP A 88 -15.87 -10.81 1.78
C ASP A 88 -17.40 -10.70 1.74
N GLY A 89 -18.01 -11.38 0.77
CA GLY A 89 -19.46 -11.36 0.56
C GLY A 89 -20.26 -12.32 1.44
N ASP A 90 -19.60 -13.18 2.24
CA ASP A 90 -20.29 -13.87 3.34
C ASP A 90 -20.60 -12.87 4.48
N GLY A 91 -19.78 -11.80 4.63
CA GLY A 91 -19.91 -10.76 5.65
C GLY A 91 -20.66 -9.49 5.25
N VAL A 92 -20.64 -9.06 3.97
CA VAL A 92 -21.43 -7.91 3.48
C VAL A 92 -22.47 -8.29 2.43
N ILE A 93 -23.74 -8.05 2.76
CA ILE A 93 -24.90 -8.44 1.96
C ILE A 93 -25.45 -7.23 1.19
N PHE A 94 -25.86 -7.41 -0.07
CA PHE A 94 -26.48 -6.36 -0.88
C PHE A 94 -27.84 -5.89 -0.34
N GLN A 95 -28.24 -4.65 -0.64
CA GLN A 95 -29.54 -4.10 -0.25
C GLN A 95 -30.73 -4.95 -0.70
N ASP A 96 -31.76 -5.00 0.14
CA ASP A 96 -32.99 -5.78 -0.02
C ASP A 96 -33.71 -5.53 -1.36
N ALA A 97 -33.62 -4.30 -1.90
CA ALA A 97 -34.18 -3.95 -3.21
C ALA A 97 -33.42 -4.61 -4.38
N LEU A 98 -32.09 -4.71 -4.29
CA LEU A 98 -31.23 -5.35 -5.30
C LEU A 98 -31.39 -6.88 -5.26
N LEU A 99 -31.60 -7.44 -4.06
CA LEU A 99 -31.86 -8.87 -3.87
C LEU A 99 -33.27 -9.26 -4.35
N LYS A 100 -34.30 -8.45 -4.10
CA LYS A 100 -35.65 -8.69 -4.63
C LYS A 100 -35.74 -8.58 -6.16
N ALA A 101 -34.74 -7.97 -6.81
CA ALA A 101 -34.56 -7.97 -8.25
C ALA A 101 -33.52 -9.01 -8.75
N ALA A 102 -33.11 -9.98 -7.92
CA ALA A 102 -32.06 -10.96 -8.26
C ALA A 102 -32.37 -11.84 -9.47
N ALA A 103 -33.65 -12.11 -9.73
CA ALA A 103 -34.11 -12.86 -10.89
C ALA A 103 -34.09 -12.04 -12.21
N SER A 104 -33.88 -10.72 -12.14
CA SER A 104 -33.81 -9.82 -13.30
C SER A 104 -32.57 -8.90 -13.24
N GLU A 105 -32.73 -7.58 -13.13
CA GLU A 105 -31.67 -6.58 -13.28
C GLU A 105 -30.84 -6.35 -12.01
N GLY A 106 -31.26 -6.89 -10.85
CA GLY A 106 -30.72 -6.51 -9.54
C GLY A 106 -29.21 -6.71 -9.38
N GLY A 107 -28.65 -7.76 -10.01
CA GLY A 107 -27.21 -7.98 -10.06
C GLY A 107 -26.47 -6.92 -10.89
N SER A 108 -27.00 -6.60 -12.07
CA SER A 108 -26.47 -5.56 -12.95
C SER A 108 -26.54 -4.19 -12.29
N GLU A 109 -27.66 -3.85 -11.64
CA GLU A 109 -27.80 -2.60 -10.91
C GLU A 109 -26.84 -2.53 -9.72
N ALA A 110 -26.67 -3.63 -8.97
CA ALA A 110 -25.71 -3.70 -7.88
C ALA A 110 -24.27 -3.43 -8.34
N ALA A 111 -23.86 -3.97 -9.50
CA ALA A 111 -22.56 -3.68 -10.10
C ALA A 111 -22.42 -2.21 -10.51
N SER A 112 -23.44 -1.62 -11.16
CA SER A 112 -23.45 -0.19 -11.52
C SER A 112 -23.36 0.72 -10.31
N ARG A 113 -24.15 0.47 -9.26
CA ARG A 113 -24.14 1.25 -8.00
C ARG A 113 -22.79 1.14 -7.29
N LEU A 114 -22.23 -0.06 -7.19
CA LEU A 114 -20.92 -0.29 -6.56
C LEU A 114 -19.79 0.38 -7.34
N HIS A 115 -19.79 0.29 -8.67
CA HIS A 115 -18.84 0.98 -9.53
C HIS A 115 -18.89 2.50 -9.35
N HIS A 116 -20.09 3.10 -9.28
CA HIS A 116 -20.25 4.53 -9.05
C HIS A 116 -19.74 4.95 -7.67
N ALA A 117 -20.13 4.23 -6.61
CA ALA A 117 -19.74 4.54 -5.23
C ALA A 117 -18.21 4.40 -4.99
N ILE A 118 -17.57 3.39 -5.58
CA ILE A 118 -16.10 3.26 -5.55
C ILE A 118 -15.45 4.41 -6.33
N ARG A 119 -15.95 4.74 -7.53
CA ARG A 119 -15.38 5.82 -8.37
C ARG A 119 -15.46 7.17 -7.67
N GLU A 120 -16.63 7.54 -7.16
CA GLU A 120 -16.85 8.77 -6.38
C GLU A 120 -15.86 8.87 -5.21
N HIS A 121 -15.78 7.81 -4.39
CA HIS A 121 -14.86 7.77 -3.26
C HIS A 121 -13.39 7.94 -3.67
N ILE A 122 -12.95 7.24 -4.71
CA ILE A 122 -11.56 7.33 -5.21
C ILE A 122 -11.27 8.73 -5.78
N THR A 123 -12.19 9.34 -6.53
CA THR A 123 -12.05 10.72 -7.02
C THR A 123 -12.02 11.77 -5.91
N SER A 124 -12.57 11.48 -4.72
CA SER A 124 -12.46 12.37 -3.55
C SER A 124 -11.10 12.28 -2.83
N LEU A 125 -10.27 11.28 -3.16
CA LEU A 125 -9.00 11.01 -2.49
C LEU A 125 -7.76 11.25 -3.36
N TYR A 126 -7.90 11.19 -4.69
CA TYR A 126 -6.76 11.20 -5.61
C TYR A 126 -7.05 12.05 -6.86
N ASP A 127 -6.24 13.09 -7.07
CA ASP A 127 -6.23 13.84 -8.33
C ASP A 127 -5.98 12.92 -9.53
N ASN A 128 -6.56 13.24 -10.68
CA ASN A 128 -6.50 12.48 -11.94
C ASN A 128 -7.03 11.03 -11.91
N SER A 129 -7.52 10.52 -10.78
CA SER A 129 -7.99 9.14 -10.64
C SER A 129 -9.31 8.79 -11.36
N GLY A 130 -10.01 9.79 -11.92
CA GLY A 130 -11.34 9.64 -12.51
C GLY A 130 -11.44 8.64 -13.67
N ASN A 131 -10.30 8.24 -14.27
CA ASN A 131 -10.20 7.27 -15.36
C ASN A 131 -9.59 5.92 -14.94
N TRP A 132 -9.16 5.74 -13.70
CA TRP A 132 -8.52 4.50 -13.24
C TRP A 132 -9.45 3.29 -13.40
N PRO A 133 -8.98 2.14 -13.93
CA PRO A 133 -9.78 0.91 -13.99
C PRO A 133 -10.15 0.44 -12.58
N ILE A 134 -11.41 0.05 -12.38
CA ILE A 134 -11.91 -0.45 -11.11
C ILE A 134 -12.19 -1.94 -11.24
N MET A 135 -11.40 -2.77 -10.55
CA MET A 135 -11.58 -4.22 -10.44
C MET A 135 -12.22 -4.56 -9.10
N VAL A 136 -13.24 -5.44 -9.12
CA VAL A 136 -13.97 -5.86 -7.92
C VAL A 136 -14.06 -7.38 -7.88
N GLN A 137 -13.62 -7.99 -6.78
CA GLN A 137 -13.71 -9.42 -6.56
C GLN A 137 -14.44 -9.68 -5.23
N ILE A 138 -15.64 -10.24 -5.32
CA ILE A 138 -16.47 -10.59 -4.15
C ILE A 138 -16.36 -12.09 -3.91
N TYR A 139 -15.79 -12.47 -2.78
CA TYR A 139 -15.58 -13.87 -2.38
C TYR A 139 -16.70 -14.28 -1.43
N LEU A 140 -17.53 -15.24 -1.83
CA LEU A 140 -18.66 -15.72 -1.03
C LEU A 140 -19.03 -17.16 -1.36
N SER A 141 -19.81 -17.81 -0.51
CA SER A 141 -20.32 -19.15 -0.72
C SER A 141 -21.72 -19.07 -1.36
N LEU A 142 -21.82 -19.22 -2.70
CA LEU A 142 -23.08 -18.98 -3.42
C LEU A 142 -24.23 -19.85 -2.89
N ASP A 143 -24.01 -21.15 -2.76
CA ASP A 143 -25.05 -22.09 -2.32
C ASP A 143 -25.53 -21.80 -0.90
N LYS A 144 -24.63 -21.44 0.04
CA LYS A 144 -25.01 -21.08 1.41
C LYS A 144 -25.78 -19.76 1.48
N LEU A 145 -25.27 -18.73 0.80
CA LEU A 145 -25.90 -17.41 0.83
C LEU A 145 -27.27 -17.47 0.16
N ALA A 146 -27.41 -18.22 -0.94
CA ALA A 146 -28.68 -18.44 -1.60
C ALA A 146 -29.73 -19.09 -0.68
N GLN A 147 -29.35 -20.15 0.04
CA GLN A 147 -30.23 -20.80 1.04
C GLN A 147 -30.60 -19.83 2.18
N LYS A 148 -29.63 -19.06 2.70
CA LYS A 148 -29.89 -18.08 3.76
C LYS A 148 -30.83 -16.97 3.30
N LEU A 149 -30.60 -16.38 2.13
CA LEU A 149 -31.45 -15.31 1.56
C LEU A 149 -32.88 -15.79 1.25
N ALA A 150 -33.04 -17.01 0.73
CA ALA A 150 -34.36 -17.59 0.49
C ALA A 150 -35.11 -17.89 1.80
N SER A 151 -34.40 -18.29 2.87
CA SER A 151 -35.02 -18.51 4.19
C SER A 151 -35.54 -17.24 4.88
N VAL A 152 -35.19 -16.04 4.39
CA VAL A 152 -35.61 -14.75 4.97
C VAL A 152 -36.36 -13.86 3.98
N ASP A 153 -36.97 -14.45 2.94
CA ASP A 153 -37.80 -13.79 1.93
C ASP A 153 -37.12 -12.59 1.22
N LEU A 154 -35.80 -12.70 0.98
CA LEU A 154 -35.01 -11.71 0.23
C LEU A 154 -34.76 -12.10 -1.24
N ILE A 155 -34.87 -13.38 -1.58
CA ILE A 155 -34.94 -13.90 -2.96
C ILE A 155 -36.01 -15.00 -3.00
N ASP A 156 -36.76 -15.11 -4.10
CA ASP A 156 -37.85 -16.09 -4.21
C ASP A 156 -37.34 -17.54 -4.26
N ARG A 157 -36.18 -17.77 -4.90
CA ARG A 157 -35.56 -19.10 -5.01
C ARG A 157 -34.03 -19.01 -4.85
N PRO A 158 -33.38 -20.04 -4.29
CA PRO A 158 -31.92 -20.13 -4.26
C PRO A 158 -31.23 -20.07 -5.64
N THR A 159 -31.94 -20.33 -6.74
CA THR A 159 -31.41 -20.15 -8.10
C THR A 159 -31.07 -18.70 -8.43
N ASP A 160 -31.76 -17.75 -7.79
CA ASP A 160 -31.85 -16.39 -8.32
C ASP A 160 -30.63 -15.57 -7.91
N LEU A 161 -29.95 -15.95 -6.82
CA LEU A 161 -28.61 -15.42 -6.49
C LEU A 161 -27.57 -15.77 -7.57
N ARG A 162 -27.75 -16.88 -8.32
CA ARG A 162 -26.87 -17.21 -9.45
C ARG A 162 -27.16 -16.32 -10.66
N THR A 163 -28.43 -15.97 -10.91
CA THR A 163 -28.82 -14.97 -11.90
C THR A 163 -28.25 -13.59 -11.54
N PHE A 164 -28.38 -13.17 -10.28
CA PHE A 164 -27.76 -11.95 -9.74
C PHE A 164 -26.24 -11.95 -9.97
N ALA A 165 -25.54 -13.04 -9.62
CA ALA A 165 -24.08 -13.13 -9.79
C ALA A 165 -23.63 -13.05 -11.26
N GLN A 166 -24.43 -13.59 -12.18
CA GLN A 166 -24.22 -13.44 -13.62
C GLN A 166 -24.44 -12.00 -14.09
N GLY A 167 -25.57 -11.37 -13.74
CA GLY A 167 -25.85 -9.96 -14.08
C GLY A 167 -24.77 -9.00 -13.55
N PHE A 168 -24.35 -9.20 -12.30
CA PHE A 168 -23.28 -8.43 -11.66
C PHE A 168 -21.96 -8.52 -12.44
N SER A 169 -21.55 -9.73 -12.82
CA SER A 169 -20.27 -9.97 -13.48
C SER A 169 -20.28 -9.66 -14.99
N LEU A 170 -21.47 -9.60 -15.62
CA LEU A 170 -21.64 -9.23 -17.02
C LEU A 170 -21.77 -7.71 -17.23
N ASN A 171 -22.35 -7.00 -16.26
CA ASN A 171 -22.60 -5.55 -16.37
C ASN A 171 -21.33 -4.69 -16.20
N GLN A 172 -20.28 -5.20 -15.54
CA GLN A 172 -18.99 -4.51 -15.40
C GLN A 172 -17.84 -5.49 -15.66
N SER A 173 -17.04 -5.24 -16.71
CA SER A 173 -16.08 -6.22 -17.26
C SER A 173 -14.90 -6.61 -16.35
N LEU A 174 -14.68 -5.87 -15.26
CA LEU A 174 -13.64 -6.15 -14.26
C LEU A 174 -14.25 -6.56 -12.90
N PHE A 175 -15.54 -6.88 -12.85
CA PHE A 175 -16.26 -7.29 -11.66
C PHE A 175 -16.55 -8.79 -11.70
N THR A 176 -16.29 -9.49 -10.60
CA THR A 176 -16.49 -10.95 -10.51
C THR A 176 -16.98 -11.34 -9.12
N ILE A 177 -17.99 -12.21 -9.05
CA ILE A 177 -18.30 -12.96 -7.84
C ILE A 177 -17.57 -14.31 -7.90
N VAL A 178 -16.67 -14.54 -6.95
CA VAL A 178 -15.86 -15.75 -6.81
C VAL A 178 -16.53 -16.68 -5.81
N ASP A 179 -17.17 -17.74 -6.31
CA ASP A 179 -17.70 -18.79 -5.44
C ASP A 179 -16.54 -19.56 -4.78
N VAL A 180 -16.48 -19.52 -3.46
CA VAL A 180 -15.50 -20.25 -2.65
C VAL A 180 -16.01 -21.60 -2.16
N GLY A 181 -17.25 -21.95 -2.51
CA GLY A 181 -17.86 -23.24 -2.22
C GLY A 181 -18.04 -23.49 -0.72
N HIS A 182 -17.85 -24.74 -0.30
CA HIS A 182 -18.20 -25.20 1.04
C HIS A 182 -17.00 -25.20 2.02
N GLY A 183 -17.23 -24.65 3.22
CA GLY A 183 -16.29 -24.58 4.35
C GLY A 183 -16.52 -23.35 5.23
N LYS A 184 -15.89 -23.24 6.40
CA LYS A 184 -15.78 -21.99 7.17
C LYS A 184 -14.54 -21.21 6.69
N GLU A 185 -14.53 -19.88 6.79
CA GLU A 185 -13.37 -19.02 6.49
C GLU A 185 -12.79 -19.20 5.06
N ARG A 186 -13.59 -19.74 4.13
CA ARG A 186 -13.17 -19.99 2.74
C ARG A 186 -12.92 -18.70 1.96
N ALA A 187 -13.73 -17.67 2.16
CA ALA A 187 -13.54 -16.35 1.54
C ALA A 187 -12.22 -15.72 2.00
N ASP A 188 -12.06 -15.60 3.32
CA ASP A 188 -10.83 -15.23 4.01
C ASP A 188 -9.57 -15.93 3.47
N HIS A 189 -9.59 -17.26 3.41
CA HIS A 189 -8.47 -18.09 2.94
C HIS A 189 -8.16 -17.82 1.47
N LYS A 190 -9.21 -17.73 0.63
CA LYS A 190 -9.08 -17.47 -0.80
C LYS A 190 -8.48 -16.08 -1.04
N ILE A 191 -8.98 -15.04 -0.39
CA ILE A 191 -8.46 -13.66 -0.49
C ILE A 191 -6.95 -13.60 -0.17
N LYS A 192 -6.54 -14.29 0.90
CA LYS A 192 -5.14 -14.34 1.38
C LYS A 192 -4.19 -15.08 0.42
N GLU A 193 -4.67 -16.12 -0.26
CA GLU A 193 -3.85 -16.94 -1.17
C GLU A 193 -3.92 -16.53 -2.65
N SER A 194 -5.10 -16.18 -3.18
CA SER A 194 -5.28 -15.88 -4.60
C SER A 194 -4.88 -14.45 -4.99
N THR A 195 -4.34 -13.69 -4.04
CA THR A 195 -3.80 -12.35 -4.24
C THR A 195 -2.28 -12.40 -4.10
N PRO A 196 -1.47 -12.53 -5.17
CA PRO A 196 0.00 -12.66 -5.05
C PRO A 196 0.66 -11.47 -4.35
N ALA A 197 0.05 -10.29 -4.46
CA ALA A 197 0.47 -9.07 -3.77
C ALA A 197 0.03 -8.99 -2.30
N TRP A 198 -0.60 -10.03 -1.71
CA TRP A 198 -1.13 -10.01 -0.34
C TRP A 198 -0.09 -9.62 0.71
N LYS A 199 1.18 -10.07 0.58
CA LYS A 199 2.27 -9.60 1.45
C LYS A 199 2.46 -8.09 1.37
N GLY A 200 2.57 -7.55 0.15
CA GLY A 200 2.65 -6.10 -0.06
C GLY A 200 1.41 -5.36 0.48
N PHE A 201 0.21 -5.93 0.32
CA PHE A 201 -1.02 -5.36 0.88
C PHE A 201 -1.08 -5.39 2.42
N GLN A 202 -0.43 -6.35 3.08
CA GLN A 202 -0.27 -6.36 4.55
C GLN A 202 0.81 -5.40 5.03
N GLU A 203 1.85 -5.18 4.23
CA GLU A 203 2.98 -4.28 4.54
C GLU A 203 2.68 -2.80 4.18
N LEU A 204 1.67 -2.55 3.33
CA LEU A 204 1.16 -1.20 3.05
C LEU A 204 0.44 -0.63 4.30
N PRO A 205 0.89 0.52 4.87
CA PRO A 205 0.35 1.07 6.12
C PRO A 205 -1.08 1.64 6.00
N ASN A 206 -1.66 1.63 4.80
CA ASN A 206 -2.84 2.43 4.41
C ASN A 206 -3.98 1.58 3.83
N PHE A 207 -4.23 0.37 4.35
CA PHE A 207 -5.34 -0.47 3.87
C PHE A 207 -6.72 0.10 4.28
N ARG A 208 -7.22 1.05 3.48
CA ARG A 208 -8.46 1.81 3.76
C ARG A 208 -9.68 0.89 3.72
N ARG A 209 -10.37 0.76 4.87
CA ARG A 209 -11.72 0.17 4.94
C ARG A 209 -12.75 1.24 4.60
N VAL A 210 -13.66 0.92 3.69
CA VAL A 210 -14.73 1.81 3.22
C VAL A 210 -16.04 1.03 3.26
N LYS A 211 -17.15 1.70 3.58
CA LYS A 211 -18.50 1.11 3.64
C LYS A 211 -19.41 1.87 2.69
N PHE A 212 -20.19 1.14 1.89
CA PHE A 212 -21.13 1.71 0.93
C PHE A 212 -22.56 1.30 1.30
N ASP A 213 -23.15 2.00 2.28
CA ASP A 213 -24.51 1.72 2.79
C ASP A 213 -25.63 1.88 1.73
N HIS A 214 -25.33 2.52 0.59
CA HIS A 214 -26.22 2.61 -0.58
C HIS A 214 -26.15 1.39 -1.53
N VAL A 215 -25.27 0.42 -1.23
CA VAL A 215 -25.04 -0.81 -1.99
C VAL A 215 -25.24 -2.05 -1.11
N PHE A 216 -24.64 -2.02 0.09
CA PHE A 216 -24.70 -3.09 1.08
C PHE A 216 -25.60 -2.70 2.25
N ARG A 217 -26.22 -3.69 2.90
CA ARG A 217 -27.07 -3.49 4.08
C ARG A 217 -26.23 -2.96 5.24
N SER A 218 -26.76 -1.96 5.95
CA SER A 218 -26.15 -1.48 7.20
C SER A 218 -26.31 -2.46 8.36
N THR A 219 -27.23 -3.42 8.23
CA THR A 219 -27.65 -4.39 9.26
C THR A 219 -27.52 -5.83 8.78
N GLU A 220 -27.23 -6.74 9.71
CA GLU A 220 -27.14 -8.17 9.45
C GLU A 220 -28.48 -8.77 8.98
N LEU A 221 -28.42 -9.97 8.41
CA LEU A 221 -29.61 -10.75 8.04
C LEU A 221 -30.33 -11.23 9.32
N PRO A 222 -31.67 -11.17 9.38
CA PRO A 222 -32.42 -11.68 10.53
C PRO A 222 -32.09 -13.14 10.84
N GLU A 223 -32.03 -13.49 12.13
CA GLU A 223 -32.01 -14.90 12.52
C GLU A 223 -33.38 -15.54 12.23
N TYR A 224 -33.37 -16.65 11.50
CA TYR A 224 -34.58 -17.40 11.21
C TYR A 224 -35.05 -18.16 12.46
N ASN A 225 -35.92 -17.51 13.24
CA ASN A 225 -36.62 -18.14 14.34
C ASN A 225 -37.58 -19.22 13.81
N TYR A 226 -37.06 -20.44 13.67
CA TYR A 226 -37.80 -21.63 13.28
C TYR A 226 -38.91 -21.90 14.30
N ARG A 227 -40.14 -21.46 13.99
CA ARG A 227 -41.33 -21.65 14.82
C ARG A 227 -42.09 -22.88 14.30
N PRO A 228 -41.98 -24.07 14.93
CA PRO A 228 -42.58 -25.28 14.37
C PRO A 228 -44.10 -25.19 14.44
N SER A 229 -44.78 -25.28 13.30
CA SER A 229 -46.25 -25.27 13.20
C SER A 229 -46.87 -26.63 13.55
N TYR A 230 -46.33 -27.32 14.56
CA TYR A 230 -46.84 -28.59 15.06
C TYR A 230 -47.81 -28.36 16.22
N ALA A 231 -49.09 -28.17 15.90
CA ALA A 231 -50.15 -28.35 16.89
C ALA A 231 -50.22 -29.85 17.26
N PRO A 232 -50.09 -30.25 18.54
CA PRO A 232 -50.03 -31.65 18.92
C PRO A 232 -51.42 -32.31 18.86
N VAL A 233 -51.68 -33.05 17.80
CA VAL A 233 -52.86 -33.93 17.70
C VAL A 233 -52.66 -35.11 18.65
N GLN A 234 -53.48 -35.20 19.70
CA GLN A 234 -53.43 -36.30 20.65
C GLN A 234 -54.08 -37.56 20.05
N PRO A 235 -53.44 -38.75 20.11
CA PRO A 235 -54.07 -40.01 19.73
C PRO A 235 -55.08 -40.48 20.81
N PRO A 236 -56.16 -41.18 20.43
CA PRO A 236 -57.14 -41.69 21.39
C PRO A 236 -56.58 -42.86 22.21
N VAL A 237 -56.91 -42.90 23.50
CA VAL A 237 -56.45 -43.94 24.43
C VAL A 237 -57.28 -45.21 24.27
N GLN A 238 -56.64 -46.34 23.95
CA GLN A 238 -57.26 -47.68 23.99
C GLN A 238 -56.82 -48.45 25.24
N SER A 239 -57.79 -49.01 25.97
CA SER A 239 -57.57 -49.84 27.15
C SER A 239 -57.44 -51.33 26.80
N SER A 240 -56.34 -51.97 27.17
CA SER A 240 -56.10 -53.40 26.96
C SER A 240 -56.65 -54.28 28.10
N PRO A 241 -57.31 -55.42 27.81
CA PRO A 241 -57.53 -56.51 28.77
C PRO A 241 -56.31 -57.44 28.88
N ILE A 242 -56.33 -58.32 29.88
CA ILE A 242 -55.20 -59.19 30.30
C ILE A 242 -55.21 -60.54 29.56
N ALA A 243 -54.01 -61.09 29.31
CA ALA A 243 -53.79 -62.40 28.68
C ALA A 243 -53.54 -63.54 29.69
N PRO A 244 -53.82 -64.80 29.32
CA PRO A 244 -53.12 -65.97 29.87
C PRO A 244 -52.01 -66.51 28.95
N GLN A 245 -51.08 -67.27 29.53
CA GLN A 245 -49.86 -67.78 28.88
C GLN A 245 -50.05 -69.20 28.30
N HIS A 246 -49.17 -69.63 27.38
CA HIS A 246 -48.59 -71.00 27.36
C HIS A 246 -47.28 -71.04 26.54
N GLN A 247 -46.48 -72.10 26.71
CA GLN A 247 -45.11 -72.37 26.20
C GLN A 247 -44.95 -73.91 26.02
N PRO A 248 -43.86 -74.48 25.44
CA PRO A 248 -42.87 -74.01 24.44
C PRO A 248 -42.59 -75.11 23.35
N LEU A 249 -41.33 -75.23 22.85
CA LEU A 249 -40.68 -76.32 22.02
C LEU A 249 -40.50 -76.02 20.51
N LYS A 250 -39.50 -76.52 19.74
CA LYS A 250 -38.02 -76.78 19.89
C LYS A 250 -37.45 -77.34 18.54
N ARG A 251 -36.17 -77.05 18.19
CA ARG A 251 -35.33 -77.65 17.07
C ARG A 251 -35.74 -77.30 15.61
N SER A 252 -34.90 -77.38 14.54
CA SER A 252 -33.44 -77.64 14.36
C SER A 252 -32.87 -77.10 13.01
N ILE A 253 -31.53 -77.20 12.82
CA ILE A 253 -30.64 -76.84 11.66
C ILE A 253 -30.38 -78.09 10.73
N PRO A 254 -29.63 -78.08 9.58
CA PRO A 254 -28.99 -77.03 8.73
C PRO A 254 -29.08 -77.23 7.16
N ASN A 255 -28.24 -76.46 6.40
CA ASN A 255 -27.71 -76.47 4.99
C ASN A 255 -27.53 -77.84 4.24
N PRO A 256 -27.17 -77.97 2.90
CA PRO A 256 -26.57 -77.01 1.94
C PRO A 256 -26.99 -77.10 0.41
N SER A 257 -26.18 -76.51 -0.50
CA SER A 257 -26.18 -76.37 -2.00
C SER A 257 -25.82 -77.66 -2.81
N PRO A 258 -25.46 -77.70 -4.15
CA PRO A 258 -25.25 -76.67 -5.23
C PRO A 258 -25.66 -77.01 -6.72
N HIS A 259 -25.40 -76.06 -7.66
CA HIS A 259 -24.91 -76.10 -9.10
C HIS A 259 -25.24 -77.24 -10.12
N PRO A 260 -25.04 -77.07 -11.47
CA PRO A 260 -24.16 -76.15 -12.25
C PRO A 260 -24.95 -75.25 -13.27
N ASP A 261 -24.57 -74.81 -14.50
CA ASP A 261 -23.41 -75.03 -15.42
C ASP A 261 -23.21 -73.87 -16.47
N SER A 262 -22.47 -74.10 -17.58
CA SER A 262 -22.08 -73.18 -18.70
C SER A 262 -21.70 -73.99 -19.97
N PRO A 263 -21.09 -73.49 -21.10
CA PRO A 263 -20.75 -72.15 -21.63
C PRO A 263 -21.69 -71.73 -22.81
N THR A 264 -21.42 -71.02 -23.94
CA THR A 264 -20.29 -70.60 -24.84
C THR A 264 -20.70 -69.32 -25.64
N HIS A 265 -19.93 -68.60 -26.48
CA HIS A 265 -18.48 -68.36 -26.70
C HIS A 265 -18.29 -67.00 -27.47
N PRO A 266 -17.11 -66.32 -27.43
CA PRO A 266 -16.88 -65.00 -28.05
C PRO A 266 -15.89 -64.96 -29.24
N PRO A 267 -15.95 -63.91 -30.11
CA PRO A 267 -14.78 -63.49 -30.90
C PRO A 267 -14.55 -61.95 -31.02
N ALA A 268 -13.32 -61.60 -31.45
CA ALA A 268 -12.85 -60.38 -32.13
C ALA A 268 -12.60 -59.04 -31.37
N SER A 269 -11.47 -58.43 -31.73
CA SER A 269 -10.92 -57.07 -31.45
C SER A 269 -10.26 -56.57 -32.77
N PRO A 270 -9.60 -55.39 -32.95
CA PRO A 270 -9.00 -54.41 -32.00
C PRO A 270 -9.24 -52.93 -32.47
N PRO A 271 -8.31 -51.95 -32.39
CA PRO A 271 -7.38 -51.52 -31.33
C PRO A 271 -7.67 -50.07 -30.82
N SER A 272 -6.86 -49.55 -29.88
CA SER A 272 -6.97 -48.19 -29.31
C SER A 272 -6.24 -47.11 -30.14
N PRO A 273 -6.68 -45.82 -30.08
CA PRO A 273 -5.87 -44.66 -30.45
C PRO A 273 -5.10 -44.06 -29.26
N THR A 274 -3.90 -43.55 -29.53
CA THR A 274 -2.90 -43.02 -28.58
C THR A 274 -3.34 -41.76 -27.83
N ALA A 275 -2.94 -41.63 -26.55
CA ALA A 275 -3.07 -40.38 -25.80
C ALA A 275 -2.00 -39.34 -26.20
N SER A 276 -2.43 -38.22 -26.79
CA SER A 276 -1.56 -37.09 -27.12
C SER A 276 -1.17 -36.28 -25.88
N LYS A 277 0.13 -36.06 -25.66
CA LYS A 277 0.61 -35.09 -24.65
C LYS A 277 0.28 -33.66 -25.09
N PRO A 278 -0.04 -32.74 -24.15
CA PRO A 278 -0.05 -31.31 -24.46
C PRO A 278 1.38 -30.80 -24.75
N PRO A 279 1.55 -29.74 -25.55
CA PRO A 279 2.85 -29.15 -25.84
C PRO A 279 3.44 -28.48 -24.60
N VAL A 280 4.77 -28.56 -24.47
CA VAL A 280 5.52 -27.86 -23.40
C VAL A 280 5.70 -26.40 -23.82
N PRO A 281 5.43 -25.41 -22.94
CA PRO A 281 5.74 -24.01 -23.24
C PRO A 281 7.26 -23.81 -23.37
N ALA A 282 7.69 -22.96 -24.29
CA ALA A 282 9.10 -22.63 -24.49
C ALA A 282 9.69 -21.94 -23.25
N ALA A 283 10.95 -22.24 -22.94
CA ALA A 283 11.65 -21.58 -21.84
C ALA A 283 11.87 -20.08 -22.13
N PRO A 284 11.78 -19.20 -21.12
CA PRO A 284 12.11 -17.79 -21.29
C PRO A 284 13.62 -17.60 -21.57
N PRO A 285 14.02 -16.50 -22.23
CA PRO A 285 15.43 -16.18 -22.41
C PRO A 285 16.13 -15.94 -21.06
N PRO A 286 17.45 -16.20 -20.97
CA PRO A 286 18.19 -15.99 -19.74
C PRO A 286 18.22 -14.51 -19.33
N SER A 287 18.08 -14.26 -18.04
CA SER A 287 18.19 -12.91 -17.46
C SER A 287 19.57 -12.29 -17.69
N PRO A 288 19.69 -10.96 -17.85
CA PRO A 288 20.98 -10.29 -17.88
C PRO A 288 21.73 -10.51 -16.55
N PRO A 289 23.08 -10.48 -16.56
CA PRO A 289 23.87 -10.64 -15.35
C PRO A 289 23.58 -9.52 -14.34
N PRO A 290 23.65 -9.78 -13.02
CA PRO A 290 23.42 -8.77 -12.01
C PRO A 290 24.45 -7.64 -12.14
N GLN A 291 23.98 -6.41 -12.30
CA GLN A 291 24.82 -5.23 -12.18
C GLN A 291 25.38 -5.16 -10.76
N GLN A 292 26.68 -4.86 -10.61
CA GLN A 292 27.27 -4.71 -9.30
C GLN A 292 26.66 -3.49 -8.58
N PRO A 293 26.37 -3.57 -7.27
CA PRO A 293 25.87 -2.43 -6.53
C PRO A 293 26.93 -1.32 -6.53
N PHE A 294 26.50 -0.09 -6.84
CA PHE A 294 27.37 1.08 -6.75
C PHE A 294 27.92 1.24 -5.32
N PRO A 295 29.20 1.67 -5.17
CA PRO A 295 29.76 1.90 -3.84
C PRO A 295 28.97 2.99 -3.10
N PRO A 296 28.76 2.87 -1.77
CA PRO A 296 27.99 3.83 -1.01
C PRO A 296 28.65 5.22 -1.06
N SER A 297 27.83 6.25 -1.29
CA SER A 297 28.29 7.64 -1.30
C SER A 297 28.87 8.04 0.06
N PRO A 298 29.93 8.87 0.11
CA PRO A 298 30.52 9.32 1.36
C PRO A 298 29.51 10.12 2.21
N PRO A 299 29.61 10.07 3.55
CA PRO A 299 28.66 10.74 4.43
C PRO A 299 28.68 12.26 4.21
N ARG A 300 27.47 12.85 4.14
CA ARG A 300 27.29 14.29 3.90
C ARG A 300 27.84 15.10 5.08
N PRO A 301 28.61 16.18 4.86
CA PRO A 301 29.08 17.03 5.94
C PRO A 301 27.91 17.68 6.69
N PRO A 302 28.07 18.01 7.99
CA PRO A 302 27.03 18.66 8.78
C PRO A 302 26.72 20.07 8.23
N PRO A 303 25.47 20.56 8.37
CA PRO A 303 25.11 21.91 7.96
C PRO A 303 25.86 22.96 8.79
N PRO A 304 26.20 24.13 8.21
CA PRO A 304 26.81 25.23 8.96
C PRO A 304 25.87 25.75 10.06
N SER A 305 26.47 26.23 11.15
CA SER A 305 25.71 26.78 12.28
C SER A 305 24.97 28.08 11.88
N PRO A 306 23.77 28.35 12.43
CA PRO A 306 23.03 29.57 12.13
C PRO A 306 23.77 30.82 12.66
N PRO A 307 23.67 31.97 11.97
CA PRO A 307 24.36 33.19 12.38
C PRO A 307 23.79 33.77 13.68
N THR A 308 24.68 34.29 14.53
CA THR A 308 24.34 34.90 15.82
C THR A 308 23.48 36.16 15.63
N PRO A 309 22.38 36.34 16.38
CA PRO A 309 21.56 37.55 16.27
C PRO A 309 22.29 38.79 16.78
N PRO A 310 21.99 39.99 16.23
CA PRO A 310 22.62 41.24 16.67
C PRO A 310 22.21 41.61 18.12
N GLY A 311 23.17 42.14 18.88
CA GLY A 311 22.95 42.56 20.27
C GLY A 311 22.05 43.80 20.41
N PRO A 312 21.43 43.99 21.59
CA PRO A 312 20.53 45.11 21.84
C PRO A 312 21.25 46.48 21.88
N PRO A 313 20.59 47.58 21.47
CA PRO A 313 21.20 48.91 21.43
C PRO A 313 21.39 49.51 22.83
N SER A 314 22.55 50.13 23.07
CA SER A 314 22.89 50.79 24.33
C SER A 314 21.96 51.97 24.65
N ALA A 315 21.36 51.96 25.85
CA ALA A 315 20.50 53.03 26.33
C ALA A 315 21.29 54.32 26.58
N LYS A 316 20.83 55.46 26.03
CA LYS A 316 21.36 56.79 26.34
C LYS A 316 20.68 57.36 27.59
N THR A 317 21.44 57.59 28.65
CA THR A 317 21.00 58.36 29.82
C THR A 317 21.09 59.86 29.56
N GLY A 318 20.01 60.60 29.80
CA GLY A 318 19.98 62.07 29.73
C GLY A 318 18.88 62.64 30.63
N SER A 319 19.25 63.56 31.52
CA SER A 319 18.34 64.10 32.55
C SER A 319 17.38 65.18 32.02
N PRO A 320 16.18 65.33 32.61
CA PRO A 320 15.25 66.41 32.28
C PRO A 320 15.70 67.77 32.87
N PRO A 321 15.39 68.90 32.22
CA PRO A 321 15.64 70.24 32.76
C PRO A 321 14.61 70.64 33.83
N ALA A 322 15.01 71.51 34.75
CA ALA A 322 14.16 71.99 35.84
C ALA A 322 13.10 73.00 35.38
N LYS A 323 11.93 73.00 36.03
CA LYS A 323 10.90 74.05 35.87
C LYS A 323 11.24 75.26 36.73
N ALA A 324 11.33 76.44 36.13
CA ALA A 324 11.29 77.71 36.86
C ALA A 324 9.83 78.14 37.09
N TYR A 325 9.54 78.70 38.28
CA TYR A 325 8.24 79.28 38.61
C TYR A 325 8.26 80.80 38.36
N ARG A 326 7.29 81.30 37.59
CA ARG A 326 6.65 82.60 37.76
C ARG A 326 5.33 82.65 37.01
#